data_AF-A0A7W0PNZ2-F1
#
_entry.id   AF-A0A7W0PNZ2-F1
#
_cell.length_a   1.000
_cell.length_b   1.000
_cell.length_c   1.000
_cell.angle_alpha   90.00
_cell.angle_beta   90.00
_cell.angle_gamma   90.00
#
_symmetry.space_group_name_H-M   'P 1'
#
loop_
_entity.id
_entity.type
_entity.pdbx_description
1 polymer ?
#
loop_
_entity_poly.entity_id
_entity_poly.type
_entity_poly.pdbx_seq_one_letter_code
_entity_poly.pdbx_strand_id
1 'polypeptide(L)' 'QIVVRTAPELTGPWDEPRVAVRSAEYPALYAPYMFSKWNDDPDIFFLMSLFGPYNVWLMKTSIPDLAPWPE' A
#
# COMPACT_ATOMS: atom_id res chain seq x y z
N GLN A 1 -1.72 0.83 -9.48
CA GLN A 1 -1.17 -0.12 -8.49
C GLN A 1 -0.82 0.65 -7.24
N ILE A 2 -1.06 0.09 -6.05
CA ILE A 2 -0.46 0.56 -4.79
C ILE A 2 0.51 -0.52 -4.34
N VAL A 3 1.74 -0.12 -3.99
CA VAL A 3 2.80 -1.02 -3.56
C VAL A 3 3.31 -0.61 -2.17
N VAL A 4 3.75 -1.61 -1.42
CA VAL A 4 4.48 -1.43 -0.16
C VAL A 4 5.96 -1.71 -0.42
N ARG A 5 6.80 -0.87 0.18
CA ARG A 5 8.25 -1.05 0.26
C ARG A 5 8.70 -0.81 1.69
N THR A 6 9.74 -1.50 2.12
CA THR A 6 10.42 -1.30 3.41
C THR A 6 11.86 -0.88 3.19
N ALA A 7 12.44 -0.22 4.19
CA ALA A 7 13.83 0.22 4.20
C ALA A 7 14.38 0.17 5.63
N PRO A 8 15.68 -0.09 5.82
CA PRO A 8 16.30 -0.06 7.15
C PRO A 8 16.50 1.37 7.67
N GLU A 9 16.55 2.37 6.79
CA GLU A 9 16.65 3.79 7.14
C GLU A 9 15.59 4.61 6.40
N LEU A 10 15.27 5.80 6.93
CA LEU A 10 14.25 6.70 6.35
C LEU A 10 14.53 7.08 4.88
N THR A 11 15.79 7.06 4.47
CA THR A 11 16.23 7.39 3.11
C THR A 11 16.53 6.17 2.25
N GLY A 12 16.38 4.95 2.77
CA GLY A 12 16.65 3.70 2.04
C GLY A 12 17.83 2.89 2.60
N PRO A 13 18.36 1.92 1.85
CA PRO A 13 17.86 1.47 0.55
C PRO A 13 16.46 0.84 0.67
N TRP A 14 15.56 1.21 -0.24
CA TRP A 14 14.23 0.62 -0.32
C TRP A 14 14.30 -0.74 -1.00
N ASP A 15 13.55 -1.72 -0.47
CA ASP A 15 13.39 -3.03 -1.08
C ASP A 15 12.58 -3.00 -2.39
N GLU A 16 12.47 -4.16 -3.02
CA GLU A 16 11.61 -4.37 -4.18
C GLU A 16 10.13 -4.18 -3.81
N PRO A 17 9.32 -3.65 -4.74
CA PRO A 17 7.92 -3.39 -4.46
C PRO A 17 7.14 -4.68 -4.27
N ARG A 18 6.22 -4.68 -3.32
CA ARG A 18 5.20 -5.72 -3.15
C ARG A 18 3.81 -5.14 -3.37
N VAL A 19 2.96 -5.82 -4.13
CA VAL A 19 1.65 -5.29 -4.54
C VAL A 19 0.63 -5.42 -3.42
N ALA A 20 0.13 -4.30 -2.91
CA ALA A 20 -0.96 -4.29 -1.94
C ALA A 20 -2.34 -4.15 -2.62
N VAL A 21 -2.42 -3.42 -3.75
CA VAL A 21 -3.68 -3.22 -4.48
C VAL A 21 -3.46 -3.22 -5.98
N ARG A 22 -4.23 -4.07 -6.68
CA ARG A 22 -4.24 -4.14 -8.15
C ARG A 22 -5.13 -3.07 -8.77
N SER A 23 -4.58 -2.24 -9.66
CA SER A 23 -5.39 -1.25 -10.40
C SER A 23 -6.36 -1.87 -11.41
N ALA A 24 -6.20 -3.15 -11.74
CA ALA A 24 -7.16 -3.90 -12.54
C ALA A 24 -8.46 -4.17 -11.76
N GLU A 25 -8.37 -4.36 -10.45
CA GLU A 25 -9.51 -4.56 -9.55
C GLU A 25 -10.11 -3.23 -9.11
N TYR A 26 -9.25 -2.21 -8.95
CA TYR A 26 -9.62 -0.87 -8.53
C TYR A 26 -9.15 0.17 -9.57
N PRO A 27 -9.96 0.48 -10.59
CA PRO A 27 -9.59 1.46 -11.61
C PRO A 27 -9.52 2.89 -11.06
N ALA A 28 -8.56 3.68 -11.55
CA ALA A 28 -8.34 5.08 -11.16
C ALA A 28 -8.01 5.30 -9.67
N LEU A 29 -7.14 4.44 -9.11
CA LEU A 29 -6.49 4.64 -7.81
C LEU A 29 -5.73 5.97 -7.77
N TYR A 30 -5.88 6.72 -6.68
CA TYR A 30 -5.10 7.93 -6.45
C TYR A 30 -4.78 8.13 -4.97
N ALA A 31 -3.66 8.83 -4.71
CA ALA A 31 -3.25 9.35 -3.41
C ALA A 31 -3.50 8.41 -2.20
N PRO A 32 -2.85 7.22 -2.14
CA PRO A 32 -2.88 6.43 -0.92
C PRO A 32 -2.23 7.19 0.23
N TYR A 33 -2.78 7.09 1.43
CA TYR A 33 -2.26 7.76 2.61
C TYR A 33 -2.19 6.81 3.81
N MET A 34 -1.03 6.77 4.46
CA MET A 34 -0.79 5.98 5.67
C MET A 34 -0.66 6.92 6.86
N PHE A 35 -1.45 6.70 7.91
CA PHE A 35 -1.32 7.46 9.16
C PHE A 35 -0.39 6.74 10.13
N SER A 36 0.65 7.42 10.63
CA SER A 36 1.72 6.79 11.40
C SER A 36 1.28 6.13 12.72
N LYS A 37 0.18 6.57 13.34
CA LYS A 37 -0.23 6.09 14.67
C LYS A 37 -0.67 4.62 14.73
N TRP A 38 -1.17 4.07 13.62
CA TRP A 38 -1.76 2.73 13.57
C TRP A 38 -0.95 1.73 12.76
N ASN A 39 0.27 2.11 12.38
CA ASN A 39 1.16 1.33 11.53
C ASN A 39 2.45 1.05 12.32
N ASP A 40 2.44 -0.05 13.06
CA ASP A 40 3.57 -0.51 13.89
C ASP A 40 3.68 -2.04 13.79
N ASP A 41 3.91 -2.52 12.56
CA ASP A 41 4.14 -3.92 12.11
C ASP A 41 3.36 -5.08 12.78
N PRO A 42 2.99 -6.15 12.03
CA PRO A 42 3.17 -6.34 10.60
C PRO A 42 2.00 -5.77 9.78
N ASP A 43 0.94 -5.33 10.45
CA ASP A 43 -0.29 -4.87 9.81
C ASP A 43 -0.17 -3.41 9.39
N ILE A 44 -0.57 -3.13 8.14
CA ILE A 44 -0.59 -1.80 7.56
C ILE A 44 -2.03 -1.39 7.27
N PHE A 45 -2.42 -0.24 7.81
CA PHE A 45 -3.66 0.46 7.53
C PHE A 45 -3.39 1.71 6.69
N PHE A 46 -4.12 1.83 5.58
CA PHE A 46 -4.00 2.95 4.66
C PHE A 46 -5.33 3.35 4.05
N LEU A 47 -5.48 4.63 3.75
CA LEU A 47 -6.59 5.13 2.96
C LEU A 47 -6.30 4.85 1.49
N MET A 48 -7.27 4.26 0.81
CA MET A 48 -7.28 4.09 -0.63
C MET A 48 -8.37 4.95 -1.24
N SER A 49 -7.99 5.86 -2.13
CA SER A 49 -8.94 6.72 -2.82
C SER A 49 -9.12 6.29 -4.27
N LEU A 50 -10.36 6.31 -4.76
CA LEU A 50 -10.68 6.12 -6.17
C LEU A 50 -11.27 7.37 -6.77
N PHE A 51 -10.70 7.84 -7.87
CA PHE A 51 -11.12 9.07 -8.52
C PHE A 51 -12.47 8.90 -9.23
N GLY A 52 -12.70 7.74 -9.86
CA GLY A 52 -13.92 7.47 -10.63
C GLY A 52 -15.21 7.60 -9.79
N PRO A 53 -15.44 6.70 -8.81
CA PRO A 53 -16.60 6.78 -7.91
C PRO A 53 -16.45 7.83 -6.80
N TYR A 54 -15.28 8.47 -6.69
CA TYR A 54 -14.96 9.47 -5.67
C TYR A 54 -15.12 8.97 -4.22
N ASN A 55 -14.66 7.74 -3.98
CA ASN A 55 -14.74 7.08 -2.68
C ASN A 55 -13.36 6.98 -2.01
N VAL A 56 -13.38 6.90 -0.68
CA VAL A 56 -12.22 6.60 0.16
C VAL A 56 -12.53 5.41 1.04
N TRP A 57 -11.64 4.42 1.07
CA TRP A 57 -11.76 3.23 1.90
C TRP A 57 -10.58 3.10 2.85
N LEU A 58 -10.85 2.63 4.06
CA LEU A 58 -9.81 2.14 4.95
C LEU A 58 -9.45 0.71 4.56
N MET A 59 -8.22 0.52 4.10
CA MET A 59 -7.68 -0.77 3.72
C MET A 59 -6.78 -1.31 4.83
N LYS A 60 -6.69 -2.63 4.93
CA LYS A 60 -5.74 -3.35 5.78
C LYS A 60 -4.99 -4.37 4.94
N THR A 61 -3.68 -4.47 5.13
CA THR A 61 -2.84 -5.56 4.64
C THR A 61 -1.80 -5.96 5.70
N SER A 62 -1.03 -7.01 5.47
CA SER A 62 0.06 -7.43 6.36
C SER A 62 1.33 -7.66 5.55
N ILE A 63 2.46 -7.13 6.01
CA ILE A 63 3.77 -7.23 5.34
C ILE A 63 4.15 -8.67 4.94
N PRO A 64 3.91 -9.70 5.77
CA PRO A 64 4.22 -11.10 5.43
C PRO A 64 3.38 -11.66 4.27
N ASP A 65 2.18 -11.14 4.04
CA ASP A 65 1.24 -11.65 3.03
C ASP A 65 1.50 -11.06 1.64
N LEU A 66 2.34 -10.02 1.56
CA LEU A 66 2.61 -9.29 0.34
C LEU A 66 3.71 -9.98 -0.47
N ALA A 67 3.32 -10.58 -1.60
CA ALA A 67 4.24 -11.23 -2.51
C ALA A 67 5.20 -10.21 -3.19
N PRO A 68 6.48 -10.57 -3.40
CA PRO A 68 7.41 -9.79 -4.23
C PRO A 68 6.94 -9.73 -5.68
N TRP A 69 7.23 -8.61 -6.36
CA TRP A 69 7.17 -8.52 -7.82
C TRP A 69 8.32 -9.36 -8.44
N PRO A 70 8.20 -10.07 -9.61
CA PRO A 70 7.15 -10.10 -10.63
C PRO A 70 6.45 -11.47 -10.82
N GLU A 71 5.12 -11.46 -10.83
CA GLU A 71 4.27 -12.33 -11.67
C GLU A 71 3.34 -11.45 -12.53
#